data_AF-A0A519Y9N0-F1
#
_entry.id   AF-A0A519Y9N0-F1
#
_cell.length_a   1.000
_cell.length_b   1.000
_cell.length_c   1.000
_cell.angle_alpha   90.00
_cell.angle_beta   90.00
_cell.angle_gamma   90.00
#
_symmetry.space_group_name_H-M   'P 1'
#
loop_
_entity.id
_entity.type
_entity.pdbx_description
1 polymer ?
#
loop_
_entity_poly.entity_id
_entity_poly.type
_entity_poly.pdbx_seq_one_letter_code
_entity_poly.pdbx_strand_id
1 'polypeptide(L)'
;MKTINIKYSSFLIMIAASSVLFSCKKEYKDPNGAIAADVLASSKGLTGVSVGLQRVYTVSRPGLLFNSIAANGFVTNEVFLLNSGNIPELQLSTGGSAVDGTNSILLNLWANANKIIYDADNVITNAGTLADKNYAAGLIAYSSIFKALAIGNMSQYWERVPASIGANVNFITRVEGFTKAIAVIDNAISVVGANPVSTTFLAQIPAGIDITNTLYALKARYALFAGNYPLALTSANLVDLTKRSSFNFDAITLNPIFEVATSTNNVFQPTNANLGLTGAFVPDAGDKRIFMAEQYYDVTNAHRMAIHKAYIRKCLENFDGNTGVIQLIGAEFTGPLHFVQFWIDTIKDWEKETGKHPIIGLSVTKDVQDAILADPNRANVVDLIDIRYWHYQADGKVYAPQGGLSLAPRQHARLLKPKKTSFEEVYHAVSEYKAKFPEKAVIYSGDNFDAFGWAILMAGGSLSNVDELDSSVLNLASTMKPFLPAGKTAKQYGLENAGKAYILYNASAEAINLDLSKSAGKFNLKVLNARTGKSIKEEKINGGAAVKLNKVASGDEVIIINKI
;
A
#
# COMPACT_ATOMS: atom_id res chain seq x y z
N MET A 1 86.22 -4.78 -56.35
CA MET A 1 86.35 -5.24 -54.95
C MET A 1 85.00 -5.78 -54.52
N LYS A 2 84.98 -7.04 -54.07
CA LYS A 2 83.82 -7.94 -53.95
C LYS A 2 83.09 -7.76 -52.60
N THR A 3 81.77 -8.00 -52.63
CA THR A 3 80.88 -8.59 -51.59
C THR A 3 80.82 -7.95 -50.20
N ILE A 4 79.73 -7.23 -49.90
CA ILE A 4 78.96 -7.35 -48.64
C ILE A 4 77.50 -6.98 -48.96
N ASN A 5 76.58 -7.94 -49.16
CA ASN A 5 75.13 -7.67 -49.11
C ASN A 5 74.23 -8.92 -48.94
N ILE A 6 74.76 -10.04 -48.45
CA ILE A 6 73.97 -11.25 -48.18
C ILE A 6 74.17 -11.67 -46.72
N LYS A 7 73.58 -10.94 -45.76
CA LYS A 7 73.37 -11.44 -44.38
C LYS A 7 72.10 -10.95 -43.68
N TYR A 8 71.39 -9.92 -44.17
CA TYR A 8 70.19 -9.43 -43.49
C TYR A 8 68.86 -9.97 -44.02
N SER A 9 68.80 -10.48 -45.25
CA SER A 9 67.53 -11.01 -45.81
C SER A 9 67.14 -12.37 -45.20
N SER A 10 68.11 -13.20 -44.83
CA SER A 10 67.84 -14.53 -44.26
C SER A 10 67.38 -14.46 -42.79
N PHE A 11 67.75 -13.41 -42.06
CA PHE A 11 67.35 -13.23 -40.66
C PHE A 11 65.95 -12.62 -40.53
N LEU A 12 65.56 -11.75 -41.47
CA LEU A 12 64.20 -11.20 -41.55
C LEU A 12 63.15 -12.24 -41.99
N ILE A 13 63.52 -13.19 -42.85
CA ILE A 13 62.60 -14.28 -43.26
C ILE A 13 62.42 -15.31 -42.13
N MET A 14 63.45 -15.58 -41.30
CA MET A 14 63.29 -16.45 -40.13
C MET A 14 62.46 -15.81 -39.00
N ILE A 15 62.53 -14.49 -38.80
CA ILE A 15 61.69 -13.79 -37.79
C ILE A 15 60.24 -13.65 -38.27
N ALA A 16 60.01 -13.47 -39.57
CA ALA A 16 58.67 -13.44 -40.17
C ALA A 16 58.00 -14.84 -40.20
N ALA A 17 58.77 -15.92 -40.32
CA ALA A 17 58.25 -17.29 -40.24
C ALA A 17 57.93 -17.74 -38.79
N SER A 18 58.51 -17.08 -37.78
CA SER A 18 58.33 -17.41 -36.36
C SER A 18 57.14 -16.72 -35.69
N SER A 19 56.45 -15.81 -36.40
CA SER A 19 55.35 -14.99 -35.87
C SER A 19 53.96 -15.46 -36.32
N VAL A 20 53.86 -16.61 -37.00
CA VAL A 20 52.58 -17.30 -37.21
C VAL A 20 52.24 -18.08 -35.94
N LEU A 21 51.88 -17.36 -34.88
CA LEU A 21 51.19 -17.95 -33.74
C LEU A 21 49.82 -18.39 -34.25
N PHE A 22 49.71 -19.66 -34.63
CA PHE A 22 48.44 -20.35 -34.55
C PHE A 22 47.98 -20.22 -33.08
N SER A 23 47.04 -19.31 -32.84
CA SER A 23 46.19 -19.40 -31.66
C SER A 23 45.34 -20.65 -31.83
N CYS A 24 45.95 -21.81 -31.57
CA CYS A 24 45.21 -22.98 -31.18
C CYS A 24 44.51 -22.58 -29.90
N LYS A 25 43.25 -22.14 -29.99
CA LYS A 25 42.34 -22.20 -28.86
C LYS A 25 42.33 -23.66 -28.42
N LYS A 26 43.10 -23.99 -27.39
CA LYS A 26 42.86 -25.19 -26.61
C LYS A 26 41.49 -24.99 -25.98
N GLU A 27 40.45 -25.48 -26.66
CA GLU A 27 39.20 -25.77 -25.99
C GLU A 27 39.49 -26.94 -25.05
N TYR A 28 39.70 -26.62 -23.78
CA TYR A 28 39.69 -27.61 -22.72
C TYR A 28 38.26 -28.12 -22.62
N LYS A 29 37.95 -29.25 -23.26
CA LYS A 29 36.72 -30.00 -22.97
C LYS A 29 36.82 -30.47 -21.53
N ASP A 30 35.87 -30.05 -20.69
CA ASP A 30 35.69 -30.61 -19.36
C ASP A 30 35.41 -32.12 -19.50
N PRO A 31 36.30 -33.01 -19.02
CA PRO A 31 36.09 -34.46 -19.11
C PRO A 31 34.84 -34.95 -18.39
N ASN A 32 34.29 -34.13 -17.47
CA ASN A 32 33.08 -34.40 -16.71
C ASN A 32 31.86 -33.59 -17.20
N GLY A 33 32.05 -32.71 -18.19
CA GLY A 33 30.99 -31.88 -18.77
C GLY A 33 30.18 -32.66 -19.80
N ALA A 34 28.85 -32.56 -19.73
CA ALA A 34 27.97 -33.18 -20.71
C ALA A 34 28.29 -32.65 -22.13
N ILE A 35 28.41 -33.55 -23.11
CA ILE A 35 28.72 -33.19 -24.49
C ILE A 35 27.54 -32.38 -25.05
N ALA A 36 27.81 -31.18 -25.58
CA ALA A 36 26.77 -30.26 -26.05
C ALA A 36 25.80 -30.90 -27.07
N ALA A 37 26.31 -31.80 -27.93
CA ALA A 37 25.49 -32.57 -28.86
C ALA A 37 24.48 -33.49 -28.16
N ASP A 38 24.89 -34.15 -27.07
CA ASP A 38 24.03 -35.06 -26.30
C ASP A 38 22.99 -34.30 -25.46
N VAL A 39 23.38 -33.14 -24.92
CA VAL A 39 22.46 -32.25 -24.19
C VAL A 39 21.39 -31.69 -25.11
N LEU A 40 21.77 -31.24 -26.30
CA LEU A 40 20.83 -30.63 -27.26
C LEU A 40 20.00 -31.65 -28.04
N ALA A 41 20.34 -32.95 -27.98
CA ALA A 41 19.58 -34.01 -28.64
C ALA A 41 18.47 -34.63 -27.77
N SER A 42 18.42 -34.32 -26.46
CA SER A 42 17.46 -34.95 -25.53
C SER A 42 16.44 -33.96 -24.97
N SER A 43 15.20 -34.42 -24.76
CA SER A 43 14.14 -33.62 -24.13
C SER A 43 14.56 -33.07 -22.76
N LYS A 44 15.23 -33.91 -21.94
CA LYS A 44 15.75 -33.52 -20.62
C LYS A 44 16.83 -32.44 -20.72
N GLY A 45 17.78 -32.59 -21.64
CA GLY A 45 18.85 -31.61 -21.81
C GLY A 45 18.32 -30.27 -22.33
N LEU A 46 17.41 -30.30 -23.30
CA LEU A 46 16.72 -29.11 -23.82
C LEU A 46 15.90 -28.39 -22.74
N THR A 47 15.25 -29.12 -21.84
CA THR A 47 14.55 -28.55 -20.68
C THR A 47 15.52 -27.90 -19.71
N GLY A 48 16.67 -28.52 -19.43
CA GLY A 48 17.71 -27.92 -18.61
C GLY A 48 18.22 -26.58 -19.16
N VAL A 49 18.48 -26.52 -20.48
CA VAL A 49 18.86 -25.26 -21.16
C VAL A 49 17.73 -24.23 -21.06
N SER A 50 16.47 -24.64 -21.27
CA SER A 50 15.30 -23.77 -21.18
C SER A 50 15.12 -23.13 -19.81
N VAL A 51 15.27 -23.90 -18.74
CA VAL A 51 15.27 -23.39 -17.36
C VAL A 51 16.46 -22.45 -17.13
N GLY A 52 17.61 -22.77 -17.71
CA GLY A 52 18.80 -21.91 -17.71
C GLY A 52 18.54 -20.52 -18.31
N LEU A 53 17.72 -20.41 -19.36
CA LEU A 53 17.35 -19.11 -19.94
C LEU A 53 16.71 -18.18 -18.91
N GLN A 54 15.74 -18.68 -18.13
CA GLN A 54 15.14 -17.91 -17.04
C GLN A 54 16.18 -17.51 -16.00
N ARG A 55 17.06 -18.45 -15.61
CA ARG A 55 18.12 -18.16 -14.64
C ARG A 55 19.02 -17.03 -15.12
N VAL A 56 19.52 -17.06 -16.36
CA VAL A 56 20.35 -15.97 -16.92
C VAL A 56 19.58 -14.65 -16.96
N TYR A 57 18.27 -14.70 -17.22
CA TYR A 57 17.42 -13.51 -17.20
C TYR A 57 17.28 -12.91 -15.79
N THR A 58 17.09 -13.73 -14.75
CA THR A 58 16.69 -13.25 -13.42
C THR A 58 17.80 -13.26 -12.35
N VAL A 59 19.00 -13.77 -12.65
CA VAL A 59 20.04 -14.01 -11.64
C VAL A 59 20.70 -12.71 -11.14
N SER A 60 20.39 -12.32 -9.90
CA SER A 60 21.10 -11.27 -9.16
C SER A 60 21.33 -9.99 -9.99
N ARG A 61 22.38 -9.22 -9.68
CA ARG A 61 22.75 -8.02 -10.46
C ARG A 61 23.24 -8.30 -11.87
N PRO A 62 23.94 -9.41 -12.19
CA PRO A 62 24.35 -9.68 -13.58
C PRO A 62 23.18 -10.01 -14.52
N GLY A 63 22.05 -10.49 -14.00
CA GLY A 63 20.91 -10.92 -14.79
C GLY A 63 20.30 -9.82 -15.65
N LEU A 64 19.75 -10.20 -16.80
CA LEU A 64 19.21 -9.25 -17.77
C LEU A 64 18.07 -8.38 -17.20
N LEU A 65 17.26 -8.95 -16.30
CA LEU A 65 16.17 -8.27 -15.59
C LEU A 65 16.69 -7.05 -14.80
N PHE A 66 17.67 -7.26 -13.92
CA PHE A 66 18.24 -6.17 -13.11
C PHE A 66 18.83 -5.07 -13.99
N ASN A 67 19.70 -5.45 -14.93
CA ASN A 67 20.41 -4.47 -15.74
C ASN A 67 19.46 -3.67 -16.64
N SER A 68 18.38 -4.28 -17.12
CA SER A 68 17.36 -3.55 -17.87
C SER A 68 16.61 -2.53 -17.02
N ILE A 69 16.22 -2.90 -15.80
CA ILE A 69 15.51 -2.00 -14.88
C ILE A 69 16.44 -0.87 -14.44
N ALA A 70 17.69 -1.17 -14.09
CA ALA A 70 18.67 -0.17 -13.70
C ALA A 70 18.97 0.81 -14.86
N ALA A 71 19.29 0.29 -16.04
CA ALA A 71 19.57 1.12 -17.21
C ALA A 71 18.39 2.02 -17.56
N ASN A 72 17.18 1.45 -17.67
CA ASN A 72 15.98 2.22 -17.95
C ASN A 72 15.74 3.28 -16.88
N GLY A 73 15.72 2.87 -15.61
CA GLY A 73 15.29 3.76 -14.54
C GLY A 73 16.19 4.98 -14.36
N PHE A 74 17.51 4.86 -14.60
CA PHE A 74 18.41 6.00 -14.56
C PHE A 74 18.25 6.91 -15.77
N VAL A 75 18.14 6.37 -16.99
CA VAL A 75 18.03 7.20 -18.20
C VAL A 75 16.66 7.86 -18.36
N THR A 76 15.63 7.37 -17.67
CA THR A 76 14.27 7.94 -17.67
C THR A 76 13.92 8.70 -16.39
N ASN A 77 14.85 8.84 -15.43
CA ASN A 77 14.62 9.44 -14.11
C ASN A 77 13.54 8.74 -13.26
N GLU A 78 13.26 7.46 -13.50
CA GLU A 78 12.37 6.66 -12.65
C GLU A 78 12.99 6.37 -11.29
N VAL A 79 14.32 6.30 -11.22
CA VAL A 79 15.08 6.06 -9.97
C VAL A 79 16.15 7.12 -9.76
N PHE A 80 16.55 7.31 -8.51
CA PHE A 80 17.71 8.13 -8.14
C PHE A 80 18.79 7.28 -7.46
N LEU A 81 20.03 7.70 -7.63
CA LEU A 81 21.20 7.05 -7.04
C LEU A 81 21.29 7.36 -5.54
N LEU A 82 21.51 6.33 -4.73
CA LEU A 82 21.72 6.50 -3.29
C LEU A 82 23.19 6.64 -2.90
N ASN A 83 24.07 5.90 -3.56
CA ASN A 83 25.49 5.86 -3.23
C ASN A 83 26.35 5.92 -4.48
N SER A 84 27.18 6.96 -4.58
CA SER A 84 28.10 7.22 -5.69
C SER A 84 29.22 6.18 -5.83
N GLY A 85 29.45 5.34 -4.82
CA GLY A 85 30.35 4.18 -4.93
C GLY A 85 29.86 3.10 -5.90
N ASN A 86 28.58 3.12 -6.28
CA ASN A 86 28.05 2.25 -7.34
C ASN A 86 28.34 2.87 -8.70
N ILE A 87 29.57 2.70 -9.18
CA ILE A 87 30.10 3.38 -10.37
C ILE A 87 29.24 3.17 -11.63
N PRO A 88 28.80 1.95 -12.00
CA PRO A 88 28.00 1.76 -13.20
C PRO A 88 26.68 2.53 -13.18
N GLU A 89 26.02 2.57 -12.02
CA GLU A 89 24.80 3.35 -11.79
C GLU A 89 25.07 4.86 -11.75
N LEU A 90 26.17 5.30 -11.14
CA LEU A 90 26.61 6.69 -11.15
C LEU A 90 26.84 7.19 -12.58
N GLN A 91 27.51 6.40 -13.41
CA GLN A 91 27.74 6.72 -14.81
C GLN A 91 26.41 6.91 -15.57
N LEU A 92 25.44 6.01 -15.38
CA LEU A 92 24.12 6.14 -15.99
C LEU A 92 23.32 7.34 -15.46
N SER A 93 23.39 7.60 -14.16
CA SER A 93 22.75 8.76 -13.53
C SER A 93 23.36 10.10 -13.99
N THR A 94 24.64 10.09 -14.36
CA THR A 94 25.35 11.28 -14.86
C THR A 94 25.13 11.50 -16.35
N GLY A 95 25.11 10.41 -17.13
CA GLY A 95 24.96 10.45 -18.58
C GLY A 95 26.18 11.02 -19.31
N GLY A 96 26.01 11.30 -20.61
CA GLY A 96 27.04 11.91 -21.46
C GLY A 96 28.31 11.07 -21.55
N SER A 97 29.47 11.73 -21.45
CA SER A 97 30.79 11.07 -21.55
C SER A 97 31.16 10.20 -20.34
N ALA A 98 30.36 10.21 -19.27
CA ALA A 98 30.55 9.31 -18.13
C ALA A 98 30.16 7.86 -18.45
N VAL A 99 29.32 7.65 -19.48
CA VAL A 99 28.90 6.30 -19.91
C VAL A 99 29.83 5.84 -21.02
N ASP A 100 30.68 4.86 -20.71
CA ASP A 100 31.61 4.26 -21.66
C ASP A 100 31.41 2.74 -21.80
N GLY A 101 32.19 2.11 -22.70
CA GLY A 101 32.12 0.68 -22.99
C GLY A 101 32.52 -0.25 -21.83
N THR A 102 33.03 0.30 -20.72
CA THR A 102 33.37 -0.46 -19.50
C THR A 102 32.21 -0.52 -18.50
N ASN A 103 31.12 0.20 -18.75
CA ASN A 103 29.94 0.17 -17.89
C ASN A 103 29.38 -1.26 -17.80
N SER A 104 29.46 -1.86 -16.61
CA SER A 104 29.12 -3.27 -16.42
C SER A 104 27.63 -3.55 -16.59
N ILE A 105 26.75 -2.57 -16.40
CA ILE A 105 25.30 -2.73 -16.63
C ILE A 105 25.03 -2.92 -18.12
N LEU A 106 25.61 -2.06 -18.97
CA LEU A 106 25.49 -2.16 -20.42
C LEU A 106 26.16 -3.43 -20.96
N LEU A 107 27.33 -3.78 -20.43
CA LEU A 107 28.03 -5.01 -20.78
C LEU A 107 27.18 -6.26 -20.47
N ASN A 108 26.59 -6.32 -19.26
CA ASN A 108 25.73 -7.42 -18.86
C ASN A 108 24.45 -7.50 -19.70
N LEU A 109 23.81 -6.35 -20.01
CA LEU A 109 22.67 -6.28 -20.93
C LEU A 109 23.01 -6.92 -22.27
N TRP A 110 24.14 -6.51 -22.86
CA TRP A 110 24.58 -6.98 -24.17
C TRP A 110 24.94 -8.48 -24.15
N ALA A 111 25.81 -8.89 -23.22
CA ALA A 111 26.34 -10.25 -23.17
C ALA A 111 25.26 -11.27 -22.83
N ASN A 112 24.42 -11.00 -21.82
CA ASN A 112 23.39 -11.95 -21.39
C ASN A 112 22.23 -12.03 -22.38
N ALA A 113 21.87 -10.93 -23.05
CA ALA A 113 20.87 -10.99 -24.12
C ALA A 113 21.35 -11.88 -25.28
N ASN A 114 22.59 -11.70 -25.75
CA ASN A 114 23.14 -12.55 -26.81
C ASN A 114 23.26 -14.02 -26.38
N LYS A 115 23.63 -14.29 -25.11
CA LYS A 115 23.67 -15.65 -24.58
C LYS A 115 22.30 -16.31 -24.56
N ILE A 116 21.27 -15.60 -24.10
CA ILE A 116 19.88 -16.09 -24.08
C ILE A 116 19.41 -16.36 -25.52
N ILE A 117 19.68 -15.46 -26.47
CA ILE A 117 19.31 -15.67 -27.88
C ILE A 117 19.98 -16.93 -28.43
N TYR A 118 21.28 -17.10 -28.19
CA TYR A 118 22.04 -18.26 -28.64
C TYR A 118 21.51 -19.58 -28.08
N ASP A 119 21.29 -19.65 -26.77
CA ASP A 119 20.78 -20.87 -26.13
C ASP A 119 19.34 -21.16 -26.55
N ALA A 120 18.50 -20.14 -26.68
CA ALA A 120 17.13 -20.31 -27.13
C ALA A 120 17.04 -20.74 -28.60
N ASP A 121 17.94 -20.26 -29.48
CA ASP A 121 18.05 -20.74 -30.86
C ASP A 121 18.35 -22.25 -30.91
N ASN A 122 19.28 -22.70 -30.07
CA ASN A 122 19.59 -24.11 -29.93
C ASN A 122 18.39 -24.91 -29.43
N VAL A 123 17.66 -24.41 -28.42
CA VAL A 123 16.47 -25.12 -27.93
C VAL A 123 15.38 -25.18 -28.99
N ILE A 124 15.01 -24.05 -29.59
CA ILE A 124 13.90 -23.97 -30.55
C ILE A 124 14.16 -24.87 -31.77
N THR A 125 15.39 -24.85 -32.27
CA THR A 125 15.79 -25.65 -33.43
C THR A 125 15.73 -27.15 -33.12
N ASN A 126 16.32 -27.59 -32.01
CA ASN A 126 16.40 -29.01 -31.68
C ASN A 126 15.08 -29.56 -31.10
N ALA A 127 14.28 -28.75 -30.42
CA ALA A 127 12.97 -29.17 -29.94
C ALA A 127 12.03 -29.58 -31.10
N GLY A 128 12.16 -28.93 -32.27
CA GLY A 128 11.38 -29.26 -33.46
C GLY A 128 11.58 -30.70 -33.95
N THR A 129 12.72 -31.33 -33.65
CA THR A 129 13.05 -32.70 -34.07
C THR A 129 12.54 -33.77 -33.11
N LEU A 130 12.08 -33.39 -31.91
CA LEU A 130 11.56 -34.33 -30.92
C LEU A 130 10.29 -35.03 -31.43
N ALA A 131 10.11 -36.30 -31.06
CA ALA A 131 8.93 -37.09 -31.40
C ALA A 131 7.67 -36.58 -30.67
N ASP A 132 7.79 -36.26 -29.38
CA ASP A 132 6.68 -35.69 -28.59
C ASP A 132 6.49 -34.20 -28.94
N LYS A 133 5.48 -33.93 -29.78
CA LYS A 133 5.17 -32.58 -30.26
C LYS A 133 4.55 -31.69 -29.19
N ASN A 134 3.89 -32.25 -28.18
CA ASN A 134 3.32 -31.47 -27.07
C ASN A 134 4.44 -31.01 -26.10
N TYR A 135 5.44 -31.85 -25.87
CA TYR A 135 6.63 -31.48 -25.12
C TYR A 135 7.49 -30.48 -25.89
N ALA A 136 7.69 -30.71 -27.20
CA ALA A 136 8.38 -29.78 -28.08
C ALA A 136 7.72 -28.39 -28.12
N ALA A 137 6.38 -28.33 -28.14
CA ALA A 137 5.65 -27.08 -28.10
C ALA A 137 5.93 -26.28 -26.82
N GLY A 138 5.98 -26.96 -25.67
CA GLY A 138 6.39 -26.35 -24.41
C GLY A 138 7.78 -25.74 -24.45
N LEU A 139 8.78 -26.53 -24.91
CA LEU A 139 10.16 -26.07 -25.07
C LEU A 139 10.25 -24.84 -25.99
N ILE A 140 9.68 -24.93 -27.18
CA ILE A 140 9.71 -23.85 -28.18
C ILE A 140 9.07 -22.58 -27.61
N ALA A 141 7.89 -22.70 -27.00
CA ALA A 141 7.15 -21.55 -26.50
C ALA A 141 7.84 -20.86 -25.31
N TYR A 142 8.30 -21.66 -24.35
CA TYR A 142 8.96 -21.13 -23.16
C TYR A 142 10.32 -20.49 -23.50
N SER A 143 11.14 -21.12 -24.35
CA SER A 143 12.40 -20.52 -24.82
C SER A 143 12.17 -19.27 -25.67
N SER A 144 11.09 -19.23 -26.45
CA SER A 144 10.72 -18.06 -27.26
C SER A 144 10.39 -16.83 -26.43
N ILE A 145 9.79 -17.00 -25.24
CA ILE A 145 9.56 -15.89 -24.29
C ILE A 145 10.88 -15.21 -23.94
N PHE A 146 11.89 -15.97 -23.49
CA PHE A 146 13.18 -15.41 -23.09
C PHE A 146 13.98 -14.87 -24.27
N LYS A 147 13.91 -15.53 -25.43
CA LYS A 147 14.52 -15.02 -26.67
C LYS A 147 13.92 -13.68 -27.08
N ALA A 148 12.59 -13.56 -27.06
CA ALA A 148 11.91 -12.31 -27.39
C ALA A 148 12.21 -11.21 -26.37
N LEU A 149 12.24 -11.54 -25.07
CA LEU A 149 12.69 -10.65 -24.01
C LEU A 149 14.11 -10.12 -24.29
N ALA A 150 15.06 -11.00 -24.58
CA ALA A 150 16.44 -10.63 -24.86
C ALA A 150 16.57 -9.71 -26.09
N ILE A 151 15.93 -10.06 -27.21
CA ILE A 151 15.92 -9.21 -28.41
C ILE A 151 15.27 -7.85 -28.10
N GLY A 152 14.12 -7.86 -27.44
CA GLY A 152 13.38 -6.65 -27.09
C GLY A 152 14.16 -5.76 -26.11
N ASN A 153 14.90 -6.32 -25.15
CA ASN A 153 15.79 -5.58 -24.29
C ASN A 153 16.89 -4.90 -25.12
N MET A 154 17.57 -5.61 -26.03
CA MET A 154 18.58 -4.99 -26.89
C MET A 154 17.98 -3.87 -27.77
N SER A 155 16.80 -4.07 -28.35
CA SER A 155 16.15 -3.07 -29.20
C SER A 155 15.68 -1.82 -28.43
N GLN A 156 15.53 -1.88 -27.11
CA GLN A 156 15.22 -0.70 -26.29
C GLN A 156 16.45 0.19 -26.06
N TYR A 157 17.64 -0.38 -25.89
CA TYR A 157 18.84 0.39 -25.51
C TYR A 157 19.77 0.75 -26.67
N TRP A 158 19.74 0.01 -27.79
CA TRP A 158 20.59 0.29 -28.96
C TRP A 158 19.77 0.69 -30.20
N GLU A 159 20.28 1.62 -31.01
CA GLU A 159 19.68 1.97 -32.31
C GLU A 159 19.73 0.83 -33.32
N ARG A 160 20.78 0.02 -33.23
CA ARG A 160 20.99 -1.16 -34.06
C ARG A 160 21.39 -2.36 -33.21
N VAL A 161 20.87 -3.53 -33.55
CA VAL A 161 21.11 -4.79 -32.83
C VAL A 161 21.57 -5.88 -33.81
N PRO A 162 22.25 -6.94 -33.34
CA PRO A 162 22.67 -8.04 -34.19
C PRO A 162 21.49 -8.72 -34.90
N ALA A 163 21.63 -8.90 -36.22
CA ALA A 163 20.67 -9.62 -37.05
C ALA A 163 20.64 -11.12 -36.73
N SER A 164 21.74 -11.67 -36.22
CA SER A 164 21.91 -13.08 -35.85
C SER A 164 22.97 -13.23 -34.75
N ILE A 165 23.17 -14.47 -34.30
CA ILE A 165 24.29 -14.89 -33.45
C ILE A 165 25.51 -15.27 -34.30
N GLY A 166 26.71 -15.24 -33.71
CA GLY A 166 27.97 -15.64 -34.38
C GLY A 166 28.98 -14.51 -34.57
N ALA A 167 30.01 -14.75 -35.37
CA ALA A 167 31.04 -13.76 -35.70
C ALA A 167 30.66 -12.94 -36.94
N ASN A 168 31.06 -11.66 -36.98
CA ASN A 168 30.86 -10.75 -38.12
C ASN A 168 29.39 -10.64 -38.58
N VAL A 169 28.47 -10.60 -37.63
CA VAL A 169 27.03 -10.52 -37.90
C VAL A 169 26.63 -9.11 -38.37
N ASN A 170 25.70 -9.04 -39.31
CA ASN A 170 25.07 -7.79 -39.72
C ASN A 170 24.25 -7.19 -38.58
N PHE A 171 24.05 -5.88 -38.59
CA PHE A 171 23.23 -5.16 -37.61
C PHE A 171 21.96 -4.63 -38.28
N ILE A 172 20.81 -4.86 -37.65
CA ILE A 172 19.49 -4.35 -38.05
C ILE A 172 19.06 -3.20 -37.13
N THR A 173 18.13 -2.37 -37.58
CA THR A 173 17.54 -1.30 -36.76
C THR A 173 16.77 -1.88 -35.57
N ARG A 174 16.54 -1.06 -34.54
CA ARG A 174 15.74 -1.49 -33.38
C ARG A 174 14.29 -1.87 -33.72
N VAL A 175 13.67 -1.22 -34.71
CA VAL A 175 12.31 -1.53 -35.15
C VAL A 175 12.27 -2.91 -35.83
N GLU A 176 13.27 -3.21 -36.65
CA GLU A 176 13.46 -4.56 -37.21
C GLU A 176 13.76 -5.59 -36.11
N GLY A 177 14.49 -5.19 -35.05
CA GLY A 177 14.69 -6.00 -33.86
C GLY A 177 13.38 -6.35 -33.13
N PHE A 178 12.51 -5.38 -32.88
CA PHE A 178 11.18 -5.64 -32.32
C PHE A 178 10.33 -6.53 -33.24
N THR A 179 10.38 -6.30 -34.55
CA THR A 179 9.69 -7.14 -35.54
C THR A 179 10.21 -8.58 -35.51
N LYS A 180 11.52 -8.77 -35.35
CA LYS A 180 12.13 -10.09 -35.16
C LYS A 180 11.67 -10.76 -33.87
N ALA A 181 11.55 -10.03 -32.76
CA ALA A 181 10.98 -10.56 -31.52
C ALA A 181 9.52 -11.00 -31.69
N ILE A 182 8.71 -10.22 -32.42
CA ILE A 182 7.33 -10.58 -32.77
C ILE A 182 7.30 -11.87 -33.60
N ALA A 183 8.17 -12.03 -34.60
CA ALA A 183 8.22 -13.24 -35.41
C ALA A 183 8.57 -14.50 -34.59
N VAL A 184 9.47 -14.37 -33.60
CA VAL A 184 9.76 -15.45 -32.63
C VAL A 184 8.51 -15.82 -31.83
N ILE A 185 7.75 -14.83 -31.38
CA ILE A 185 6.50 -15.02 -30.63
C ILE A 185 5.41 -15.64 -31.51
N ASP A 186 5.27 -15.21 -32.77
CA ASP A 186 4.28 -15.74 -33.70
C ASP A 186 4.49 -17.22 -33.98
N ASN A 187 5.74 -17.64 -34.15
CA ASN A 187 6.08 -19.05 -34.26
C ASN A 187 5.67 -19.83 -33.00
N ALA A 188 5.98 -19.31 -31.81
CA ALA A 188 5.61 -19.95 -30.55
C ALA A 188 4.09 -20.09 -30.37
N ILE A 189 3.33 -19.03 -30.67
CA ILE A 189 1.86 -19.04 -30.61
C ILE A 189 1.30 -20.08 -31.58
N SER A 190 1.82 -20.12 -32.81
CA SER A 190 1.41 -21.10 -33.83
C SER A 190 1.66 -22.55 -33.36
N VAL A 191 2.84 -22.82 -32.81
CA VAL A 191 3.22 -24.15 -32.32
C VAL A 191 2.35 -24.61 -31.15
N VAL A 192 2.07 -23.72 -30.18
CA VAL A 192 1.18 -24.01 -29.04
C VAL A 192 -0.27 -24.19 -29.47
N GLY A 193 -0.73 -23.42 -30.47
CA GLY A 193 -2.07 -23.58 -31.04
C GLY A 193 -2.24 -24.92 -31.75
N ALA A 194 -1.19 -25.43 -32.39
CA ALA A 194 -1.21 -26.73 -33.07
C ALA A 194 -1.04 -27.92 -32.11
N ASN A 195 -0.29 -27.75 -31.02
CA ASN A 195 0.03 -28.81 -30.06
C ASN A 195 -0.08 -28.26 -28.63
N PRO A 196 -1.06 -28.71 -27.83
CA PRO A 196 -1.19 -28.30 -26.43
C PRO A 196 0.10 -28.59 -25.65
N VAL A 197 0.52 -27.64 -24.80
CA VAL A 197 1.74 -27.80 -24.01
C VAL A 197 1.60 -28.97 -23.03
N SER A 198 2.59 -29.86 -23.03
CA SER A 198 2.62 -31.04 -22.15
C SER A 198 2.62 -30.64 -20.66
N THR A 199 1.78 -31.29 -19.86
CA THR A 199 1.76 -31.15 -18.40
C THR A 199 3.08 -31.62 -17.76
N THR A 200 3.73 -32.61 -18.36
CA THR A 200 5.06 -33.08 -17.94
C THR A 200 6.11 -32.00 -18.13
N PHE A 201 6.07 -31.25 -19.24
CA PHE A 201 6.98 -30.12 -19.44
C PHE A 201 6.72 -29.02 -18.41
N LEU A 202 5.45 -28.65 -18.19
CA LEU A 202 5.07 -27.62 -17.21
C LEU A 202 5.54 -27.96 -15.79
N ALA A 203 5.56 -29.24 -15.41
CA ALA A 203 6.05 -29.68 -14.11
C ALA A 203 7.59 -29.59 -13.96
N GLN A 204 8.32 -29.39 -15.05
CA GLN A 204 9.79 -29.41 -15.09
C GLN A 204 10.44 -28.03 -15.26
N ILE A 205 9.63 -26.98 -15.42
CA ILE A 205 10.09 -25.59 -15.49
C ILE A 205 9.74 -24.84 -14.19
N PRO A 206 10.41 -23.72 -13.89
CA PRO A 206 9.98 -22.83 -12.81
C PRO A 206 8.50 -22.45 -12.95
N ALA A 207 7.75 -22.65 -11.87
CA ALA A 207 6.37 -22.19 -11.81
C ALA A 207 6.31 -20.66 -11.87
N GLY A 208 5.17 -20.13 -12.30
CA GLY A 208 4.85 -18.70 -12.25
C GLY A 208 4.57 -18.06 -13.61
N ILE A 209 4.97 -18.66 -14.74
CA ILE A 209 4.70 -18.10 -16.07
C ILE A 209 3.54 -18.82 -16.73
N ASP A 210 2.47 -18.07 -17.04
CA ASP A 210 1.46 -18.52 -18.01
C ASP A 210 2.02 -18.26 -19.42
N ILE A 211 2.40 -19.32 -20.13
CA ILE A 211 3.14 -19.23 -21.40
C ILE A 211 2.33 -18.47 -22.45
N THR A 212 1.08 -18.89 -22.70
CA THR A 212 0.23 -18.31 -23.74
C THR A 212 -0.08 -16.84 -23.44
N ASN A 213 -0.47 -16.53 -22.20
CA ASN A 213 -0.79 -15.16 -21.82
C ASN A 213 0.44 -14.24 -21.94
N THR A 214 1.62 -14.74 -21.56
CA THR A 214 2.88 -14.00 -21.67
C THR A 214 3.28 -13.73 -23.12
N LEU A 215 3.09 -14.69 -24.02
CA LEU A 215 3.36 -14.50 -25.46
C LEU A 215 2.50 -13.38 -26.05
N TYR A 216 1.19 -13.36 -25.77
CA TYR A 216 0.31 -12.29 -26.25
C TYR A 216 0.67 -10.92 -25.64
N ALA A 217 0.99 -10.87 -24.34
CA ALA A 217 1.41 -9.64 -23.68
C ALA A 217 2.72 -9.08 -24.26
N LEU A 218 3.71 -9.93 -24.54
CA LEU A 218 4.97 -9.52 -25.17
C LEU A 218 4.77 -9.11 -26.63
N LYS A 219 3.92 -9.81 -27.38
CA LYS A 219 3.57 -9.44 -28.75
C LYS A 219 2.95 -8.05 -28.81
N ALA A 220 1.98 -7.78 -27.92
CA ALA A 220 1.36 -6.47 -27.79
C ALA A 220 2.40 -5.38 -27.48
N ARG A 221 3.30 -5.63 -26.52
CA ARG A 221 4.37 -4.70 -26.14
C ARG A 221 5.31 -4.38 -27.30
N TYR A 222 5.83 -5.39 -27.99
CA TYR A 222 6.80 -5.16 -29.06
C TYR A 222 6.14 -4.59 -30.32
N ALA A 223 4.88 -4.92 -30.60
CA ALA A 223 4.11 -4.27 -31.66
C ALA A 223 3.92 -2.77 -31.35
N LEU A 224 3.64 -2.41 -30.10
CA LEU A 224 3.55 -1.02 -29.66
C LEU A 224 4.89 -0.29 -29.85
N PHE A 225 6.00 -0.90 -29.42
CA PHE A 225 7.35 -0.31 -29.58
C PHE A 225 7.79 -0.19 -31.03
N ALA A 226 7.30 -1.07 -31.91
CA ALA A 226 7.51 -0.99 -33.36
C ALA A 226 6.58 0.02 -34.06
N GLY A 227 5.64 0.66 -33.35
CA GLY A 227 4.65 1.57 -33.93
C GLY A 227 3.50 0.86 -34.68
N ASN A 228 3.36 -0.45 -34.54
CA ASN A 228 2.28 -1.23 -35.12
C ASN A 228 1.08 -1.31 -34.16
N TYR A 229 0.38 -0.18 -34.00
CA TYR A 229 -0.75 -0.04 -33.08
C TYR A 229 -1.91 -1.03 -33.34
N PRO A 230 -2.29 -1.35 -34.60
CA PRO A 230 -3.33 -2.34 -34.86
C PRO A 230 -2.97 -3.73 -34.33
N LEU A 231 -1.72 -4.17 -34.54
CA LEU A 231 -1.24 -5.46 -34.02
C LEU A 231 -1.13 -5.44 -32.50
N ALA A 232 -0.69 -4.31 -31.92
CA ALA A 232 -0.59 -4.14 -30.48
C ALA A 232 -1.96 -4.31 -29.81
N LEU A 233 -2.99 -3.61 -30.31
CA LEU A 233 -4.35 -3.69 -29.79
C LEU A 233 -4.94 -5.09 -29.94
N THR A 234 -4.81 -5.69 -31.12
CA THR A 234 -5.34 -7.05 -31.37
C THR A 234 -4.68 -8.07 -30.45
N SER A 235 -3.37 -7.97 -30.23
CA SER A 235 -2.64 -8.88 -29.33
C SER A 235 -2.98 -8.62 -27.86
N ALA A 236 -3.16 -7.37 -27.45
CA ALA A 236 -3.54 -7.00 -26.09
C ALA A 236 -4.92 -7.54 -25.71
N ASN A 237 -5.88 -7.53 -26.64
CA ASN A 237 -7.23 -8.08 -26.42
C ASN A 237 -7.26 -9.60 -26.22
N LEU A 238 -6.16 -10.30 -26.52
CA LEU A 238 -6.01 -11.74 -26.28
C LEU A 238 -5.36 -12.04 -24.92
N VAL A 239 -4.98 -11.03 -24.15
CA VAL A 239 -4.44 -11.19 -22.80
C VAL A 239 -5.58 -11.39 -21.81
N ASP A 240 -5.56 -12.52 -21.11
CA ASP A 240 -6.48 -12.84 -20.02
C ASP A 240 -6.02 -12.15 -18.72
N LEU A 241 -6.78 -11.15 -18.29
CA LEU A 241 -6.51 -10.36 -17.09
C LEU A 241 -6.73 -11.13 -15.78
N THR A 242 -7.34 -12.33 -15.84
CA THR A 242 -7.46 -13.22 -14.67
C THR A 242 -6.20 -14.05 -14.42
N LYS A 243 -5.28 -14.08 -15.40
CA LYS A 243 -4.00 -14.79 -15.30
C LYS A 243 -2.90 -13.83 -14.88
N ARG A 244 -1.91 -14.38 -14.17
CA ARG A 244 -0.71 -13.65 -13.75
C ARG A 244 0.53 -14.45 -14.08
N SER A 245 1.52 -13.78 -14.68
CA SER A 245 2.87 -14.30 -14.80
C SER A 245 3.80 -13.62 -13.80
N SER A 246 4.63 -14.40 -13.11
CA SER A 246 5.63 -13.92 -12.16
C SER A 246 6.93 -14.70 -12.27
N PHE A 247 8.04 -14.00 -12.05
CA PHE A 247 9.27 -14.66 -11.63
C PHE A 247 9.19 -14.86 -10.12
N ASN A 248 9.32 -16.11 -9.68
CA ASN A 248 9.26 -16.46 -8.27
C ASN A 248 10.67 -16.44 -7.67
N PHE A 249 10.78 -15.85 -6.48
CA PHE A 249 12.02 -15.67 -5.73
C PHE A 249 11.80 -16.15 -4.29
N ASP A 250 12.87 -16.51 -3.61
CA ASP A 250 12.86 -16.98 -2.23
C ASP A 250 14.00 -16.36 -1.43
N ALA A 251 14.15 -16.75 -0.16
CA ALA A 251 15.18 -16.20 0.72
C ALA A 251 16.62 -16.55 0.31
N ILE A 252 16.82 -17.53 -0.57
CA ILE A 252 18.13 -17.97 -1.08
C ILE A 252 18.39 -17.31 -2.44
N THR A 253 17.40 -17.32 -3.34
CA THR A 253 17.44 -16.61 -4.62
C THR A 253 16.57 -15.37 -4.52
N LEU A 254 17.13 -14.31 -3.92
CA LEU A 254 16.43 -13.04 -3.75
C LEU A 254 16.10 -12.40 -5.09
N ASN A 255 14.98 -11.65 -5.11
CA ASN A 255 14.66 -10.75 -6.20
C ASN A 255 15.73 -9.64 -6.25
N PRO A 256 16.46 -9.47 -7.37
CA PRO A 256 17.57 -8.52 -7.44
C PRO A 256 17.14 -7.06 -7.29
N ILE A 257 15.89 -6.73 -7.60
CA ILE A 257 15.34 -5.40 -7.39
C ILE A 257 15.00 -5.18 -5.92
N PHE A 258 14.38 -6.16 -5.26
CA PHE A 258 14.11 -6.09 -3.82
C PHE A 258 15.40 -6.00 -3.01
N GLU A 259 16.40 -6.81 -3.35
CA GLU A 259 17.71 -6.83 -2.68
C GLU A 259 18.35 -5.42 -2.70
N VAL A 260 18.31 -4.78 -3.86
CA VAL A 260 18.96 -3.50 -4.11
C VAL A 260 18.16 -2.31 -3.59
N ALA A 261 16.86 -2.26 -3.89
CA ALA A 261 15.99 -1.11 -3.61
C ALA A 261 15.25 -1.22 -2.27
N THR A 262 15.34 -2.32 -1.53
CA THR A 262 14.62 -2.46 -0.25
C THR A 262 15.47 -3.09 0.85
N SER A 263 16.15 -4.22 0.57
CA SER A 263 16.91 -4.92 1.60
C SER A 263 18.19 -4.17 2.00
N THR A 264 18.95 -3.69 1.01
CA THR A 264 20.23 -2.98 1.27
C THR A 264 20.06 -1.47 1.32
N ASN A 265 19.06 -0.92 0.62
CA ASN A 265 18.84 0.52 0.47
C ASN A 265 20.13 1.30 0.16
N ASN A 266 20.96 0.77 -0.73
CA ASN A 266 22.30 1.31 -1.00
C ASN A 266 22.57 1.70 -2.46
N VAL A 267 21.82 1.19 -3.44
CA VAL A 267 22.14 1.48 -4.86
C VAL A 267 21.21 2.55 -5.43
N PHE A 268 19.91 2.27 -5.53
CA PHE A 268 18.92 3.22 -6.04
C PHE A 268 17.56 3.06 -5.36
N GLN A 269 16.74 4.09 -5.47
CA GLN A 269 15.34 4.10 -5.05
C GLN A 269 14.45 4.70 -6.14
N PRO A 270 13.17 4.28 -6.24
CA PRO A 270 12.18 5.00 -7.02
C PRO A 270 12.17 6.48 -6.62
N THR A 271 12.15 7.39 -7.59
CA THR A 271 12.12 8.84 -7.31
C THR A 271 10.88 9.26 -6.52
N ASN A 272 9.73 8.68 -6.87
CA ASN A 272 8.46 8.84 -6.18
C ASN A 272 7.45 7.82 -6.72
N ALA A 273 6.20 7.91 -6.27
CA ALA A 273 5.09 7.07 -6.75
C ALA A 273 4.78 7.23 -8.26
N ASN A 274 5.24 8.32 -8.89
CA ASN A 274 5.07 8.57 -10.32
C ASN A 274 6.24 8.05 -11.16
N LEU A 275 7.28 7.49 -10.54
CA LEU A 275 8.50 7.03 -11.21
C LEU A 275 9.06 8.13 -12.14
N GLY A 276 9.21 9.35 -11.63
CA GLY A 276 9.80 10.46 -12.39
C GLY A 276 8.88 11.11 -13.42
N LEU A 277 7.67 10.57 -13.65
CA LEU A 277 6.70 11.18 -14.56
C LEU A 277 6.15 12.50 -13.99
N THR A 278 6.02 13.50 -14.87
CA THR A 278 5.59 14.87 -14.52
C THR A 278 4.50 15.37 -15.46
N GLY A 279 3.80 16.44 -15.06
CA GLY A 279 2.78 17.09 -15.89
C GLY A 279 1.64 16.14 -16.30
N ALA A 280 1.29 16.15 -17.58
CA ALA A 280 0.23 15.31 -18.16
C ALA A 280 0.55 13.80 -18.14
N PHE A 281 1.77 13.40 -17.79
CA PHE A 281 2.21 12.00 -17.75
C PHE A 281 2.15 11.38 -16.36
N VAL A 282 1.79 12.14 -15.32
CA VAL A 282 1.57 11.61 -13.97
C VAL A 282 0.47 10.54 -14.04
N PRO A 283 0.68 9.32 -13.51
CA PRO A 283 -0.35 8.30 -13.47
C PRO A 283 -1.64 8.80 -12.82
N ASP A 284 -2.79 8.44 -13.40
CA ASP A 284 -4.09 8.81 -12.81
C ASP A 284 -4.20 8.23 -11.39
N ALA A 285 -4.52 9.09 -10.42
CA ALA A 285 -4.75 8.68 -9.04
C ALA A 285 -5.92 7.67 -8.91
N GLY A 286 -6.82 7.64 -9.89
CA GLY A 286 -7.92 6.68 -10.02
C GLY A 286 -7.54 5.32 -10.63
N ASP A 287 -6.30 5.14 -11.11
CA ASP A 287 -5.82 3.90 -11.77
C ASP A 287 -5.60 2.73 -10.80
N LYS A 288 -5.58 2.99 -9.48
CA LYS A 288 -5.48 1.99 -8.40
C LYS A 288 -4.24 1.06 -8.44
N ARG A 289 -3.28 1.28 -9.33
CA ARG A 289 -2.05 0.45 -9.46
C ARG A 289 -1.15 0.47 -8.20
N ILE A 290 -1.30 1.45 -7.32
CA ILE A 290 -0.59 1.53 -6.02
C ILE A 290 -1.63 1.57 -4.90
N PHE A 291 -2.02 0.40 -4.38
CA PHE A 291 -2.99 0.29 -3.29
C PHE A 291 -2.34 -0.33 -2.03
N MET A 292 -1.68 0.50 -1.24
CA MET A 292 -0.96 0.06 -0.03
C MET A 292 -1.91 -0.29 1.13
N ALA A 293 -3.16 0.19 1.10
CA ALA A 293 -4.13 -0.04 2.16
C ALA A 293 -4.47 -1.53 2.33
N GLU A 294 -4.73 -2.25 1.23
CA GLU A 294 -4.99 -3.69 1.27
C GLU A 294 -3.82 -4.46 1.86
N GLN A 295 -2.58 -4.13 1.46
CA GLN A 295 -1.40 -4.74 2.04
C GLN A 295 -1.26 -4.40 3.52
N TYR A 296 -1.48 -3.15 3.93
CA TYR A 296 -1.34 -2.74 5.32
C TYR A 296 -2.37 -3.44 6.21
N TYR A 297 -3.63 -3.54 5.78
CA TYR A 297 -4.70 -4.15 6.56
C TYR A 297 -4.77 -5.69 6.45
N ASP A 298 -3.92 -6.32 5.64
CA ASP A 298 -3.84 -7.78 5.53
C ASP A 298 -3.17 -8.40 6.77
N VAL A 299 -4.00 -8.99 7.62
CA VAL A 299 -3.59 -9.74 8.82
C VAL A 299 -3.48 -11.24 8.58
N THR A 300 -3.68 -11.72 7.35
CA THR A 300 -3.51 -13.14 6.97
C THR A 300 -2.04 -13.47 6.67
N ASN A 301 -1.25 -12.47 6.26
CA ASN A 301 0.19 -12.61 6.12
C ASN A 301 0.88 -12.71 7.49
N ALA A 302 1.45 -13.87 7.81
CA ALA A 302 2.05 -14.15 9.12
C ALA A 302 3.15 -13.15 9.53
N HIS A 303 4.00 -12.73 8.59
CA HIS A 303 5.09 -11.78 8.90
C HIS A 303 4.55 -10.39 9.21
N ARG A 304 3.60 -9.90 8.40
CA ARG A 304 2.98 -8.59 8.62
C ARG A 304 2.15 -8.56 9.90
N MET A 305 1.37 -9.61 10.15
CA MET A 305 0.62 -9.78 11.39
C MET A 305 1.55 -9.71 12.61
N ALA A 306 2.72 -10.36 12.57
CA ALA A 306 3.69 -10.31 13.66
C ALA A 306 4.22 -8.89 13.91
N ILE A 307 4.51 -8.12 12.84
CA ILE A 307 4.95 -6.72 12.96
C ILE A 307 3.84 -5.85 13.57
N HIS A 308 2.60 -5.98 13.09
CA HIS A 308 1.47 -5.24 13.66
C HIS A 308 1.26 -5.54 15.14
N LYS A 309 1.28 -6.82 15.53
CA LYS A 309 1.19 -7.22 16.94
C LYS A 309 2.31 -6.60 17.77
N ALA A 310 3.55 -6.68 17.29
CA ALA A 310 4.70 -6.11 17.98
C ALA A 310 4.56 -4.59 18.14
N TYR A 311 4.11 -3.88 17.11
CA TYR A 311 3.89 -2.43 17.17
C TYR A 311 2.81 -2.05 18.17
N ILE A 312 1.63 -2.68 18.10
CA ILE A 312 0.51 -2.43 19.01
C ILE A 312 0.95 -2.65 20.46
N ARG A 313 1.55 -3.81 20.75
CA ARG A 313 2.01 -4.15 22.10
C ARG A 313 3.08 -3.18 22.58
N LYS A 314 4.01 -2.78 21.71
CA LYS A 314 5.04 -1.80 22.06
C LYS A 314 4.44 -0.44 22.40
N CYS A 315 3.38 -0.01 21.70
CA CYS A 315 2.64 1.20 22.06
C CYS A 315 2.02 1.08 23.47
N LEU A 316 1.40 -0.06 23.82
CA LEU A 316 0.84 -0.28 25.15
C LEU A 316 1.92 -0.28 26.24
N GLU A 317 3.02 -1.02 26.02
CA GLU A 317 4.15 -1.13 26.95
C GLU A 317 4.81 0.21 27.25
N ASN A 318 4.94 1.09 26.25
CA ASN A 318 5.56 2.40 26.43
C ASN A 318 4.77 3.34 27.36
N PHE A 319 3.48 3.08 27.57
CA PHE A 319 2.60 3.89 28.42
C PHE A 319 2.04 3.09 29.60
N ASP A 320 2.67 1.97 29.94
CA ASP A 320 2.34 1.19 31.12
C ASP A 320 2.34 2.06 32.39
N GLY A 321 1.29 1.91 33.21
CA GLY A 321 1.08 2.69 34.42
C GLY A 321 0.66 4.15 34.19
N ASN A 322 0.54 4.62 32.94
CA ASN A 322 0.12 5.98 32.64
C ASN A 322 -1.41 6.08 32.51
N THR A 323 -2.04 6.77 33.45
CA THR A 323 -3.49 6.99 33.47
C THR A 323 -3.95 8.21 32.66
N GLY A 324 -3.02 8.99 32.10
CA GLY A 324 -3.30 10.19 31.30
C GLY A 324 -3.31 9.94 29.78
N VAL A 325 -3.32 8.68 29.33
CA VAL A 325 -3.25 8.32 27.91
C VAL A 325 -4.47 7.52 27.50
N ILE A 326 -5.13 7.95 26.41
CA ILE A 326 -6.18 7.19 25.72
C ILE A 326 -5.57 6.61 24.45
N GLN A 327 -5.62 5.29 24.30
CA GLN A 327 -5.13 4.58 23.13
C GLN A 327 -6.23 4.52 22.07
N LEU A 328 -5.96 5.04 20.88
CA LEU A 328 -6.84 5.00 19.71
C LEU A 328 -6.13 4.27 18.57
N ILE A 329 -6.89 3.62 17.68
CA ILE A 329 -6.33 2.84 16.57
C ILE A 329 -5.54 3.69 15.56
N GLY A 330 -5.88 4.96 15.41
CA GLY A 330 -5.15 5.89 14.56
C GLY A 330 -5.88 7.19 14.26
N ALA A 331 -5.12 8.19 13.82
CA ALA A 331 -5.64 9.42 13.23
C ALA A 331 -5.84 9.23 11.71
N GLU A 332 -6.81 9.94 11.13
CA GLU A 332 -7.16 9.82 9.70
C GLU A 332 -7.52 8.38 9.29
N PHE A 333 -8.14 7.63 10.22
CA PHE A 333 -8.44 6.21 10.06
C PHE A 333 -9.88 5.95 9.60
N THR A 334 -10.01 5.30 8.45
CA THR A 334 -11.26 4.75 7.88
C THR A 334 -11.08 3.28 7.49
N GLY A 335 -10.13 2.60 8.13
CA GLY A 335 -9.76 1.22 7.84
C GLY A 335 -10.90 0.22 8.05
N PRO A 336 -10.71 -1.03 7.61
CA PRO A 336 -11.76 -2.04 7.61
C PRO A 336 -12.01 -2.63 9.01
N LEU A 337 -13.23 -3.12 9.21
CA LEU A 337 -13.66 -3.76 10.47
C LEU A 337 -12.72 -4.86 10.95
N HIS A 338 -12.25 -5.74 10.06
CA HIS A 338 -11.41 -6.87 10.45
C HIS A 338 -10.07 -6.44 11.06
N PHE A 339 -9.55 -5.28 10.64
CA PHE A 339 -8.32 -4.75 11.20
C PHE A 339 -8.54 -4.13 12.59
N VAL A 340 -9.70 -3.49 12.81
CA VAL A 340 -10.10 -2.98 14.14
C VAL A 340 -10.32 -4.13 15.11
N GLN A 341 -10.97 -5.21 14.66
CA GLN A 341 -11.12 -6.44 15.45
C GLN A 341 -9.75 -7.01 15.85
N PHE A 342 -8.83 -7.13 14.90
CA PHE A 342 -7.46 -7.58 15.18
C PHE A 342 -6.73 -6.68 16.18
N TRP A 343 -6.89 -5.36 16.10
CA TRP A 343 -6.29 -4.40 17.04
C TRP A 343 -6.82 -4.61 18.46
N ILE A 344 -8.13 -4.71 18.62
CA ILE A 344 -8.78 -4.96 19.92
C ILE A 344 -8.39 -6.33 20.48
N ASP A 345 -8.38 -7.37 19.64
CA ASP A 345 -8.02 -8.72 20.06
C ASP A 345 -6.56 -8.78 20.53
N THR A 346 -5.66 -8.04 19.87
CA THR A 346 -4.26 -7.93 20.30
C THR A 346 -4.12 -7.23 21.65
N ILE A 347 -4.93 -6.20 21.92
CA ILE A 347 -4.96 -5.53 23.23
C ILE A 347 -5.48 -6.49 24.29
N LYS A 348 -6.59 -7.17 24.02
CA LYS A 348 -7.19 -8.15 24.94
C LYS A 348 -6.22 -9.26 25.34
N ASP A 349 -5.46 -9.78 24.38
CA ASP A 349 -4.41 -10.77 24.65
C ASP A 349 -3.32 -10.17 25.55
N TRP A 350 -2.89 -8.94 25.28
CA TRP A 350 -1.89 -8.24 26.10
C TRP A 350 -2.38 -7.96 27.54
N GLU A 351 -3.62 -7.53 27.73
CA GLU A 351 -4.21 -7.32 29.06
C GLU A 351 -4.27 -8.64 29.85
N LYS A 352 -4.69 -9.72 29.19
CA LYS A 352 -4.74 -11.06 29.80
C LYS A 352 -3.36 -11.55 30.24
N GLU A 353 -2.32 -11.30 29.45
CA GLU A 353 -0.95 -11.73 29.73
C GLU A 353 -0.28 -10.90 30.81
N THR A 354 -0.61 -9.61 30.90
CA THR A 354 0.09 -8.67 31.78
C THR A 354 -0.67 -8.28 33.04
N GLY A 355 -1.99 -8.48 33.06
CA GLY A 355 -2.89 -8.03 34.12
C GLY A 355 -3.10 -6.51 34.16
N LYS A 356 -2.72 -5.79 33.10
CA LYS A 356 -2.79 -4.32 33.01
C LYS A 356 -3.97 -3.89 32.13
N HIS A 357 -4.52 -2.70 32.40
CA HIS A 357 -5.68 -2.15 31.69
C HIS A 357 -5.43 -0.69 31.27
N PRO A 358 -5.00 -0.42 30.02
CA PRO A 358 -4.94 0.93 29.44
C PRO A 358 -6.34 1.47 29.14
N ILE A 359 -6.50 2.79 29.00
CA ILE A 359 -7.78 3.36 28.53
C ILE A 359 -7.85 3.21 27.01
N ILE A 360 -8.81 2.40 26.53
CA ILE A 360 -9.00 2.12 25.11
C ILE A 360 -10.18 2.92 24.54
N GLY A 361 -9.91 3.72 23.52
CA GLY A 361 -10.92 4.49 22.81
C GLY A 361 -11.22 3.96 21.41
N LEU A 362 -12.50 3.99 21.04
CA LEU A 362 -12.98 3.60 19.72
C LEU A 362 -13.32 4.86 18.90
N SER A 363 -12.40 5.25 18.03
CA SER A 363 -12.54 6.36 17.08
C SER A 363 -12.45 5.79 15.66
N VAL A 364 -13.60 5.47 15.06
CA VAL A 364 -13.70 4.81 13.73
C VAL A 364 -14.97 5.26 12.99
N THR A 365 -15.18 4.79 11.77
CA THR A 365 -16.42 5.04 11.01
C THR A 365 -17.64 4.43 11.71
N LYS A 366 -18.84 4.99 11.50
CA LYS A 366 -20.05 4.61 12.24
C LYS A 366 -20.37 3.11 12.12
N ASP A 367 -20.24 2.55 10.93
CA ASP A 367 -20.48 1.13 10.65
C ASP A 367 -19.54 0.22 11.44
N VAL A 368 -18.26 0.58 11.51
CA VAL A 368 -17.25 -0.16 12.28
C VAL A 368 -17.47 0.02 13.79
N GLN A 369 -17.79 1.23 14.23
CA GLN A 369 -18.08 1.55 15.64
C GLN A 369 -19.26 0.71 16.14
N ASP A 370 -20.36 0.72 15.40
CA ASP A 370 -21.57 0.00 15.77
C ASP A 370 -21.34 -1.52 15.73
N ALA A 371 -20.57 -2.03 14.77
CA ALA A 371 -20.22 -3.45 14.70
C ALA A 371 -19.36 -3.91 15.89
N ILE A 372 -18.37 -3.12 16.31
CA ILE A 372 -17.55 -3.44 17.49
C ILE A 372 -18.37 -3.37 18.78
N LEU A 373 -19.20 -2.34 18.93
CA LEU A 373 -20.04 -2.17 20.13
C LEU A 373 -21.16 -3.22 20.23
N ALA A 374 -21.58 -3.81 19.11
CA ALA A 374 -22.52 -4.93 19.09
C ALA A 374 -21.87 -6.29 19.43
N ASP A 375 -20.55 -6.41 19.46
CA ASP A 375 -19.81 -7.61 19.86
C ASP A 375 -19.35 -7.49 21.32
N PRO A 376 -20.02 -8.14 22.29
CA PRO A 376 -19.68 -7.99 23.70
C PRO A 376 -18.23 -8.36 24.03
N ASN A 377 -17.63 -9.30 23.28
CA ASN A 377 -16.26 -9.75 23.55
C ASN A 377 -15.20 -8.67 23.29
N ARG A 378 -15.50 -7.74 22.39
CA ARG A 378 -14.64 -6.63 21.98
C ARG A 378 -15.10 -5.31 22.60
N ALA A 379 -16.41 -5.10 22.71
CA ALA A 379 -16.99 -3.95 23.41
C ALA A 379 -16.52 -3.86 24.87
N ASN A 380 -16.25 -4.99 25.53
CA ASN A 380 -15.72 -5.01 26.89
C ASN A 380 -14.28 -4.49 27.03
N VAL A 381 -13.50 -4.46 25.93
CA VAL A 381 -12.14 -3.90 25.91
C VAL A 381 -12.18 -2.38 25.71
N VAL A 382 -13.28 -1.84 25.20
CA VAL A 382 -13.43 -0.41 24.89
C VAL A 382 -13.96 0.35 26.10
N ASP A 383 -13.21 1.33 26.61
CA ASP A 383 -13.62 2.19 27.72
C ASP A 383 -14.34 3.47 27.25
N LEU A 384 -13.99 3.93 26.05
CA LEU A 384 -14.38 5.22 25.52
C LEU A 384 -14.85 5.13 24.07
N ILE A 385 -15.95 5.80 23.75
CA ILE A 385 -16.49 5.95 22.40
C ILE A 385 -16.20 7.36 21.92
N ASP A 386 -15.55 7.51 20.76
CA ASP A 386 -15.25 8.81 20.16
C ASP A 386 -16.03 9.01 18.85
N ILE A 387 -16.91 10.01 18.85
CA ILE A 387 -17.66 10.41 17.66
C ILE A 387 -16.83 11.44 16.88
N ARG A 388 -16.08 10.95 15.90
CA ARG A 388 -15.15 11.75 15.09
C ARG A 388 -15.35 11.63 13.58
N TYR A 389 -15.49 10.41 13.08
CA TYR A 389 -15.49 10.15 11.63
C TYR A 389 -16.87 10.16 10.98
N TRP A 390 -17.91 10.42 11.78
CA TRP A 390 -19.29 10.51 11.37
C TRP A 390 -20.01 11.53 12.26
N HIS A 391 -21.07 12.14 11.75
CA HIS A 391 -21.89 13.07 12.53
C HIS A 391 -23.31 13.19 11.97
N TYR A 392 -24.25 13.57 12.82
CA TYR A 392 -25.53 14.11 12.37
C TYR A 392 -25.33 15.54 11.87
N GLN A 393 -25.78 15.82 10.66
CA GLN A 393 -25.72 17.15 10.06
C GLN A 393 -26.86 18.03 10.58
N ALA A 394 -26.74 19.35 10.45
CA ALA A 394 -27.76 20.29 10.91
C ALA A 394 -29.17 20.09 10.30
N ASP A 395 -29.29 19.36 9.18
CA ASP A 395 -30.57 18.95 8.58
C ASP A 395 -31.08 17.59 9.09
N GLY A 396 -30.46 17.02 10.14
CA GLY A 396 -30.77 15.74 10.75
C GLY A 396 -30.25 14.52 9.99
N LYS A 397 -29.69 14.67 8.78
CA LYS A 397 -29.14 13.54 8.02
C LYS A 397 -27.79 13.12 8.56
N VAL A 398 -27.54 11.83 8.61
CA VAL A 398 -26.23 11.29 9.02
C VAL A 398 -25.20 11.39 7.89
N TYR A 399 -24.02 11.93 8.20
CA TYR A 399 -22.81 11.72 7.43
C TYR A 399 -22.05 10.54 8.05
N ALA A 400 -22.02 9.41 7.35
CA ALA A 400 -21.42 8.16 7.81
C ALA A 400 -20.64 7.46 6.68
N PRO A 401 -19.40 7.89 6.39
CA PRO A 401 -18.54 7.16 5.46
C PRO A 401 -18.33 5.71 5.92
N GLN A 402 -18.24 4.77 4.98
CA GLN A 402 -18.06 3.34 5.28
C GLN A 402 -16.59 3.01 5.52
N GLY A 403 -16.32 2.12 6.49
CA GLY A 403 -14.99 1.59 6.73
C GLY A 403 -14.52 0.70 5.58
N GLY A 404 -13.20 0.54 5.45
CA GLY A 404 -12.59 -0.40 4.49
C GLY A 404 -12.58 0.06 3.03
N LEU A 405 -13.14 1.24 2.73
CA LEU A 405 -13.05 1.84 1.39
C LEU A 405 -11.67 2.44 1.08
N SER A 406 -10.75 2.44 2.06
CA SER A 406 -9.36 2.88 1.93
C SER A 406 -9.22 4.33 1.42
N LEU A 407 -10.10 5.21 1.92
CA LEU A 407 -10.08 6.65 1.65
C LEU A 407 -9.93 7.41 2.96
N ALA A 408 -8.95 8.29 3.06
CA ALA A 408 -8.81 9.16 4.22
C ALA A 408 -10.09 10.00 4.44
N PRO A 409 -10.42 10.42 5.67
CA PRO A 409 -11.56 11.28 5.97
C PRO A 409 -11.71 12.48 5.04
N ARG A 410 -10.59 13.16 4.72
CA ARG A 410 -10.58 14.28 3.77
C ARG A 410 -10.99 13.90 2.34
N GLN A 411 -10.68 12.69 1.90
CA GLN A 411 -11.12 12.18 0.59
C GLN A 411 -12.61 11.86 0.60
N HIS A 412 -13.12 11.22 1.66
CA HIS A 412 -14.56 11.02 1.83
C HIS A 412 -15.33 12.35 1.84
N ALA A 413 -14.83 13.36 2.55
CA ALA A 413 -15.47 14.67 2.61
C ALA A 413 -15.57 15.35 1.23
N ARG A 414 -14.57 15.17 0.35
CA ARG A 414 -14.63 15.69 -1.03
C ARG A 414 -15.70 15.02 -1.88
N LEU A 415 -15.90 13.71 -1.68
CA LEU A 415 -16.88 12.93 -2.43
C LEU A 415 -18.31 13.17 -1.94
N LEU A 416 -18.50 13.14 -0.62
CA LEU A 416 -19.81 13.15 0.02
C LEU A 416 -20.29 14.57 0.37
N LYS A 417 -19.39 15.56 0.38
CA LYS A 417 -19.67 16.99 0.64
C LYS A 417 -20.51 17.20 1.91
N PRO A 418 -20.02 16.76 3.09
CA PRO A 418 -20.77 16.86 4.32
C PRO A 418 -21.08 18.31 4.68
N LYS A 419 -22.26 18.52 5.28
CA LYS A 419 -22.67 19.77 5.90
C LYS A 419 -22.18 19.83 7.34
N LYS A 420 -22.21 21.04 7.90
CA LYS A 420 -21.91 21.29 9.32
C LYS A 420 -22.94 20.60 10.23
N THR A 421 -22.49 20.28 11.44
CA THR A 421 -23.35 19.85 12.56
C THR A 421 -24.03 21.06 13.23
N SER A 422 -24.82 20.81 14.26
CA SER A 422 -25.49 21.80 15.12
C SER A 422 -25.42 21.37 16.60
N PHE A 423 -25.76 22.26 17.53
CA PHE A 423 -25.80 21.93 18.97
C PHE A 423 -26.72 20.73 19.23
N GLU A 424 -27.93 20.79 18.66
CA GLU A 424 -28.97 19.77 18.78
C GLU A 424 -28.48 18.40 18.32
N GLU A 425 -27.70 18.37 17.25
CA GLU A 425 -27.24 17.13 16.62
C GLU A 425 -25.96 16.57 17.26
N VAL A 426 -25.10 17.42 17.83
CA VAL A 426 -24.02 16.96 18.72
C VAL A 426 -24.61 16.36 20.00
N TYR A 427 -25.58 17.04 20.62
CA TYR A 427 -26.29 16.50 21.78
C TYR A 427 -26.93 15.14 21.46
N HIS A 428 -27.61 15.05 20.31
CA HIS A 428 -28.23 13.81 19.85
C HIS A 428 -27.21 12.68 19.69
N ALA A 429 -26.10 12.92 19.01
CA ALA A 429 -25.06 11.91 18.79
C ALA A 429 -24.50 11.39 20.12
N VAL A 430 -24.12 12.29 21.04
CA VAL A 430 -23.50 11.92 22.32
C VAL A 430 -24.50 11.21 23.23
N SER A 431 -25.71 11.75 23.39
CA SER A 431 -26.72 11.17 24.27
C SER A 431 -27.24 9.81 23.78
N GLU A 432 -27.29 9.58 22.46
CA GLU A 432 -27.62 8.28 21.87
C GLU A 432 -26.67 7.18 22.35
N TYR A 433 -25.35 7.41 22.25
CA TYR A 433 -24.36 6.42 22.69
C TYR A 433 -24.26 6.34 24.20
N LYS A 434 -24.43 7.46 24.92
CA LYS A 434 -24.43 7.44 26.38
C LYS A 434 -25.62 6.68 26.95
N ALA A 435 -26.78 6.74 26.30
CA ALA A 435 -27.96 5.96 26.69
C ALA A 435 -27.78 4.46 26.40
N LYS A 436 -27.14 4.11 25.28
CA LYS A 436 -26.87 2.71 24.90
C LYS A 436 -25.76 2.06 25.74
N PHE A 437 -24.73 2.83 26.12
CA PHE A 437 -23.54 2.39 26.83
C PHE A 437 -23.27 3.28 28.05
N PRO A 438 -24.13 3.25 29.09
CA PRO A 438 -24.05 4.17 30.22
C PRO A 438 -22.75 4.06 31.02
N GLU A 439 -22.09 2.90 31.00
CA GLU A 439 -20.82 2.62 31.67
C GLU A 439 -19.60 3.15 30.92
N LYS A 440 -19.73 3.48 29.62
CA LYS A 440 -18.62 3.97 28.80
C LYS A 440 -18.56 5.48 28.80
N ALA A 441 -17.35 6.02 28.67
CA ALA A 441 -17.17 7.43 28.35
C ALA A 441 -17.58 7.66 26.88
N VAL A 442 -18.22 8.80 26.60
CA VAL A 442 -18.56 9.20 25.23
C VAL A 442 -18.02 10.59 25.00
N ILE A 443 -17.15 10.74 24.01
CA ILE A 443 -16.57 12.03 23.62
C ILE A 443 -16.98 12.36 22.19
N TYR A 444 -16.87 13.64 21.83
CA TYR A 444 -17.11 14.12 20.48
C TYR A 444 -15.89 14.90 20.01
N SER A 445 -15.20 14.37 19.00
CA SER A 445 -13.97 14.96 18.44
C SER A 445 -14.10 15.28 16.94
N GLY A 446 -15.34 15.43 16.46
CA GLY A 446 -15.62 15.83 15.08
C GLY A 446 -15.18 17.26 14.77
N ASP A 447 -15.36 17.69 13.52
CA ASP A 447 -14.99 19.04 13.08
C ASP A 447 -15.65 20.11 13.96
N ASN A 448 -14.84 21.09 14.40
CA ASN A 448 -15.28 22.24 15.20
C ASN A 448 -15.93 21.83 16.56
N PHE A 449 -15.47 20.71 17.15
CA PHE A 449 -15.99 20.19 18.43
C PHE A 449 -15.89 21.18 19.59
N ASP A 450 -14.87 22.05 19.57
CA ASP A 450 -14.60 23.07 20.57
C ASP A 450 -15.74 24.08 20.74
N ALA A 451 -16.52 24.32 19.69
CA ALA A 451 -17.71 25.18 19.77
C ALA A 451 -18.93 24.51 20.42
N PHE A 452 -18.88 23.21 20.72
CA PHE A 452 -20.02 22.41 21.15
C PHE A 452 -19.88 21.85 22.57
N GLY A 453 -18.99 22.40 23.38
CA GLY A 453 -18.73 21.89 24.73
C GLY A 453 -19.97 21.73 25.61
N TRP A 454 -20.85 22.74 25.63
CA TRP A 454 -22.13 22.63 26.35
C TRP A 454 -23.04 21.53 25.79
N ALA A 455 -23.08 21.32 24.47
CA ALA A 455 -23.87 20.23 23.89
C ALA A 455 -23.36 18.85 24.32
N ILE A 456 -22.04 18.69 24.34
CA ILE A 456 -21.36 17.47 24.78
C ILE A 456 -21.65 17.21 26.26
N LEU A 457 -21.45 18.22 27.12
CA LEU A 457 -21.68 18.09 28.56
C LEU A 457 -23.15 17.75 28.85
N MET A 458 -24.08 18.52 28.29
CA MET A 458 -25.51 18.35 28.56
C MET A 458 -26.06 17.02 28.03
N ALA A 459 -25.40 16.40 27.05
CA ALA A 459 -25.71 15.07 26.56
C ALA A 459 -25.15 13.92 27.42
N GLY A 460 -24.45 14.25 28.52
CA GLY A 460 -23.77 13.28 29.39
C GLY A 460 -22.41 12.82 28.84
N GLY A 461 -21.84 13.57 27.89
CA GLY A 461 -20.53 13.31 27.33
C GLY A 461 -19.39 13.70 28.27
N SER A 462 -18.21 13.17 27.98
CA SER A 462 -16.95 13.44 28.67
C SER A 462 -16.05 14.34 27.84
N LEU A 463 -15.04 14.94 28.46
CA LEU A 463 -14.05 15.82 27.80
C LEU A 463 -14.69 16.96 26.98
N SER A 464 -15.73 17.57 27.54
CA SER A 464 -16.60 18.53 26.86
C SER A 464 -16.07 19.96 26.79
N ASN A 465 -14.79 20.22 27.06
CA ASN A 465 -14.16 21.56 27.05
C ASN A 465 -14.95 22.73 27.71
N VAL A 466 -15.83 22.44 28.68
CA VAL A 466 -16.57 23.44 29.47
C VAL A 466 -15.73 23.76 30.70
N ASP A 467 -15.24 24.99 30.77
CA ASP A 467 -14.36 25.48 31.85
C ASP A 467 -15.09 26.47 32.78
N GLU A 468 -16.34 26.81 32.48
CA GLU A 468 -17.17 27.74 33.23
C GLU A 468 -17.77 27.14 34.52
N LEU A 469 -17.63 25.83 34.72
CA LEU A 469 -18.12 25.11 35.90
C LEU A 469 -16.95 24.73 36.81
N ASP A 470 -17.14 24.90 38.12
CA ASP A 470 -16.15 24.43 39.09
C ASP A 470 -16.13 22.90 39.19
N SER A 471 -15.06 22.37 39.79
CA SER A 471 -14.85 20.93 39.95
C SER A 471 -15.94 20.23 40.76
N SER A 472 -16.63 20.93 41.68
CA SER A 472 -17.71 20.34 42.46
C SER A 472 -18.95 20.08 41.60
N VAL A 473 -19.27 21.01 40.69
CA VAL A 473 -20.37 20.88 39.74
C VAL A 473 -20.05 19.82 38.69
N LEU A 474 -18.81 19.79 38.18
CA LEU A 474 -18.36 18.77 37.22
C LEU A 474 -18.39 17.35 37.83
N ASN A 475 -17.97 17.21 39.08
CA ASN A 475 -18.08 15.94 39.82
C ASN A 475 -19.54 15.48 39.95
N LEU A 476 -20.47 16.40 40.26
CA LEU A 476 -21.90 16.10 40.27
C LEU A 476 -22.40 15.69 38.87
N ALA A 477 -22.05 16.45 37.84
CA ALA A 477 -22.45 16.21 36.45
C ALA A 477 -22.06 14.81 35.95
N SER A 478 -20.90 14.30 36.37
CA SER A 478 -20.41 12.96 35.99
C SER A 478 -21.35 11.79 36.33
N THR A 479 -22.28 12.01 37.26
CA THR A 479 -23.26 11.00 37.72
C THR A 479 -24.67 11.23 37.17
N MET A 480 -24.90 12.36 36.50
CA MET A 480 -26.22 12.79 36.05
C MET A 480 -26.63 12.15 34.73
N LYS A 481 -27.94 12.06 34.51
CA LYS A 481 -28.54 11.60 33.25
C LYS A 481 -29.03 12.78 32.41
N PRO A 482 -28.81 12.74 31.08
CA PRO A 482 -29.31 13.77 30.18
C PRO A 482 -30.83 13.66 30.01
N PHE A 483 -31.51 14.80 29.92
CA PHE A 483 -32.92 14.92 29.60
C PHE A 483 -33.25 16.24 28.88
N LEU A 484 -34.42 16.31 28.26
CA LEU A 484 -34.88 17.48 27.50
C LEU A 484 -36.11 18.09 28.20
N PRO A 485 -35.98 19.23 28.91
CA PRO A 485 -37.09 19.86 29.64
C PRO A 485 -38.31 20.21 28.78
N ALA A 486 -38.11 20.56 27.51
CA ALA A 486 -39.18 21.00 26.59
C ALA A 486 -39.05 20.38 25.19
N GLY A 487 -38.44 19.20 25.08
CA GLY A 487 -38.23 18.50 23.80
C GLY A 487 -37.05 19.03 22.97
N LYS A 488 -36.78 18.35 21.84
CA LYS A 488 -35.54 18.52 21.06
C LYS A 488 -35.34 19.91 20.47
N THR A 489 -36.41 20.61 20.09
CA THR A 489 -36.33 21.89 19.36
C THR A 489 -36.37 23.12 20.26
N ALA A 490 -36.60 22.95 21.57
CA ALA A 490 -36.79 24.06 22.50
C ALA A 490 -35.48 24.76 22.90
N LYS A 491 -34.31 24.19 22.55
CA LYS A 491 -32.98 24.68 22.96
C LYS A 491 -32.82 24.77 24.49
N GLN A 492 -33.47 23.84 25.17
CA GLN A 492 -33.40 23.66 26.62
C GLN A 492 -32.92 22.24 26.87
N TYR A 493 -31.87 22.09 27.67
CA TYR A 493 -31.22 20.81 27.93
C TYR A 493 -30.99 20.66 29.42
N GLY A 494 -31.01 19.42 29.91
CA GLY A 494 -30.89 19.15 31.33
C GLY A 494 -29.99 17.94 31.61
N LEU A 495 -29.30 17.99 32.73
CA LEU A 495 -28.66 16.86 33.39
C LEU A 495 -29.31 16.73 34.77
N GLU A 496 -29.68 15.52 35.16
CA GLU A 496 -30.32 15.28 36.44
C GLU A 496 -29.74 14.11 37.24
N ASN A 497 -29.67 14.34 38.55
CA ASN A 497 -29.86 13.31 39.56
C ASN A 497 -31.23 13.57 40.17
N ALA A 498 -32.28 12.95 39.62
CA ALA A 498 -33.66 13.24 39.95
C ALA A 498 -33.89 13.37 41.46
N GLY A 499 -34.41 14.53 41.86
CA GLY A 499 -34.70 14.92 43.24
C GLY A 499 -33.53 15.28 44.13
N LYS A 500 -32.30 15.31 43.60
CA LYS A 500 -31.08 15.67 44.33
C LYS A 500 -30.38 16.89 43.73
N ALA A 501 -30.09 16.84 42.43
CA ALA A 501 -29.33 17.87 41.76
C ALA A 501 -29.68 17.94 40.28
N TYR A 502 -29.62 19.14 39.70
CA TYR A 502 -29.88 19.40 38.29
C TYR A 502 -28.91 20.44 37.75
N ILE A 503 -28.51 20.27 36.49
CA ILE A 503 -27.87 21.31 35.69
C ILE A 503 -28.76 21.52 34.47
N LEU A 504 -29.16 22.75 34.20
CA LEU A 504 -30.01 23.10 33.08
C LEU A 504 -29.29 24.12 32.22
N TYR A 505 -29.35 23.95 30.90
CA TYR A 505 -28.83 24.91 29.94
C TYR A 505 -30.00 25.47 29.13
N ASN A 506 -30.15 26.78 29.12
CA ASN A 506 -31.22 27.48 28.40
C ASN A 506 -30.64 28.44 27.35
N ALA A 507 -30.73 28.09 26.08
CA ALA A 507 -30.41 28.97 24.95
C ALA A 507 -31.66 29.56 24.27
N SER A 508 -32.83 29.43 24.91
CA SER A 508 -34.09 30.01 24.45
C SER A 508 -34.44 31.29 25.22
N ALA A 509 -35.46 32.01 24.74
CA ALA A 509 -36.08 33.12 25.48
C ALA A 509 -37.13 32.63 26.48
N GLU A 510 -37.56 31.38 26.38
CA GLU A 510 -38.63 30.80 27.18
C GLU A 510 -38.13 30.33 28.55
N ALA A 511 -39.06 30.27 29.50
CA ALA A 511 -38.80 29.70 30.82
C ALA A 511 -38.59 28.19 30.72
N ILE A 512 -37.74 27.63 31.60
CA ILE A 512 -37.66 26.18 31.80
C ILE A 512 -38.70 25.77 32.83
N ASN A 513 -39.50 24.76 32.51
CA ASN A 513 -40.37 24.10 33.49
C ASN A 513 -39.66 22.86 34.03
N LEU A 514 -39.38 22.84 35.32
CA LEU A 514 -38.75 21.71 36.01
C LEU A 514 -39.75 21.06 36.97
N ASP A 515 -40.02 19.77 36.81
CA ASP A 515 -40.91 19.04 37.70
C ASP A 515 -40.18 18.58 38.98
N LEU A 516 -40.44 19.26 40.10
CA LEU A 516 -39.98 18.85 41.43
C LEU A 516 -41.10 18.25 42.29
N SER A 517 -42.26 17.90 41.70
CA SER A 517 -43.44 17.40 42.43
C SER A 517 -43.14 16.17 43.30
N LYS A 518 -42.24 15.30 42.83
CA LYS A 518 -41.82 14.08 43.55
C LYS A 518 -40.70 14.30 44.56
N SER A 519 -40.26 15.54 44.77
CA SER A 519 -39.08 15.86 45.57
C SER A 519 -39.38 16.91 46.62
N ALA A 520 -39.66 16.49 47.85
CA ALA A 520 -39.85 17.40 48.99
C ALA A 520 -38.51 18.01 49.46
N GLY A 521 -38.56 19.21 50.04
CA GLY A 521 -37.41 19.91 50.60
C GLY A 521 -37.14 21.26 49.93
N LYS A 522 -36.00 21.88 50.28
CA LYS A 522 -35.52 23.13 49.67
C LYS A 522 -34.32 22.85 48.78
N PHE A 523 -34.16 23.66 47.75
CA PHE A 523 -33.02 23.60 46.84
C PHE A 523 -32.36 24.97 46.76
N ASN A 524 -31.03 24.99 46.69
CA ASN A 524 -30.27 26.15 46.25
C ASN A 524 -30.30 26.20 44.73
N LEU A 525 -30.62 27.37 44.18
CA LEU A 525 -30.60 27.65 42.75
C LEU A 525 -29.54 28.73 42.49
N LYS A 526 -28.69 28.47 41.49
CA LYS A 526 -27.68 29.42 41.00
C LYS A 526 -27.74 29.50 39.48
N VAL A 527 -27.91 30.70 38.95
CA VAL A 527 -27.89 30.98 37.51
C VAL A 527 -26.54 31.56 37.15
N LEU A 528 -25.87 30.96 36.16
CA LEU A 528 -24.59 31.38 35.61
C LEU A 528 -24.76 31.86 34.17
N ASN A 529 -23.93 32.82 33.77
CA ASN A 529 -23.76 33.14 32.35
C ASN A 529 -22.97 32.01 31.67
N ALA A 530 -23.54 31.35 30.66
CA ALA A 530 -22.94 30.14 30.08
C ALA A 530 -21.59 30.37 29.36
N ARG A 531 -21.27 31.63 29.00
CA ARG A 531 -20.01 31.99 28.33
C ARG A 531 -18.89 32.36 29.31
N THR A 532 -19.25 32.80 30.53
CA THR A 532 -18.26 33.38 31.46
C THR A 532 -18.21 32.68 32.81
N GLY A 533 -19.16 31.78 33.10
CA GLY A 533 -19.30 31.12 34.40
C GLY A 533 -19.69 32.05 35.55
N LYS A 534 -19.89 33.35 35.29
CA LYS A 534 -20.23 34.32 36.34
C LYS A 534 -21.64 34.12 36.85
N SER A 535 -21.80 34.11 38.17
CA SER A 535 -23.10 34.07 38.84
C SER A 535 -23.91 35.33 38.50
N ILE A 536 -25.14 35.14 38.03
CA ILE A 536 -26.09 36.21 37.69
C ILE A 536 -27.17 36.31 38.77
N LYS A 537 -27.62 35.16 39.31
CA LYS A 537 -28.69 35.09 40.31
C LYS A 537 -28.49 33.89 41.21
N GLU A 538 -28.77 34.07 42.51
CA GLU A 538 -28.80 32.99 43.51
C GLU A 538 -30.07 33.11 44.34
N GLU A 539 -30.79 32.01 44.52
CA GLU A 539 -31.99 31.97 45.37
C GLU A 539 -32.26 30.57 45.93
N LYS A 540 -33.26 30.46 46.81
CA LYS A 540 -33.76 29.17 47.30
C LYS A 540 -35.15 28.92 46.74
N ILE A 541 -35.37 27.71 46.21
CA ILE A 541 -36.67 27.26 45.71
C ILE A 541 -37.18 26.08 46.53
N ASN A 542 -38.52 25.92 46.59
CA ASN A 542 -39.15 24.78 47.25
C ASN A 542 -39.40 23.66 46.23
N GLY A 543 -39.17 22.42 46.65
CA GLY A 543 -39.66 21.25 45.93
C GLY A 543 -41.13 20.93 46.26
N GLY A 544 -41.65 19.84 45.70
CA GLY A 544 -43.04 19.39 45.90
C GLY A 544 -44.04 19.92 44.88
N ALA A 545 -43.60 20.70 43.89
CA ALA A 545 -44.41 21.15 42.75
C ALA A 545 -43.52 21.35 41.51
N ALA A 546 -44.15 21.55 40.34
CA ALA A 546 -43.43 22.03 39.17
C ALA A 546 -42.99 23.49 39.38
N VAL A 547 -41.74 23.80 39.01
CA VAL A 547 -41.13 25.11 39.15
C VAL A 547 -40.90 25.71 37.76
N LYS A 548 -41.36 26.95 37.57
CA LYS A 548 -41.11 27.74 36.36
C LYS A 548 -39.89 28.63 36.58
N LEU A 549 -38.82 28.37 35.84
CA LEU A 549 -37.55 29.07 35.91
C LEU A 549 -37.48 30.09 34.77
N ASN A 550 -37.79 31.35 35.10
CA ASN A 550 -37.77 32.43 34.11
C ASN A 550 -36.34 32.77 33.70
N LYS A 551 -36.17 33.10 32.41
CA LYS A 551 -34.92 33.59 31.84
C LYS A 551 -34.43 34.83 32.59
N VAL A 552 -33.15 34.88 32.97
CA VAL A 552 -32.58 35.97 33.78
C VAL A 552 -31.74 36.94 32.94
N ALA A 553 -31.00 36.43 31.95
CA ALA A 553 -30.17 37.25 31.06
C ALA A 553 -30.54 37.07 29.59
N SER A 554 -30.09 38.00 28.73
CA SER A 554 -30.38 37.96 27.28
C SER A 554 -29.59 36.91 26.49
N GLY A 555 -28.52 36.34 27.08
CA GLY A 555 -27.71 35.28 26.47
C GLY A 555 -27.99 33.90 27.07
N ASP A 556 -27.25 32.89 26.63
CA ASP A 556 -27.34 31.53 27.18
C ASP A 556 -27.00 31.53 28.68
N GLU A 557 -27.79 30.80 29.46
CA GLU A 557 -27.61 30.68 30.90
C GLU A 557 -27.63 29.22 31.34
N VAL A 558 -26.90 28.96 32.41
CA VAL A 558 -26.81 27.64 33.05
C VAL A 558 -27.38 27.76 34.44
N ILE A 559 -28.33 26.89 34.79
CA ILE A 559 -29.00 26.89 36.09
C ILE A 559 -28.57 25.63 36.84
N ILE A 560 -27.91 25.83 37.97
CA ILE A 560 -27.47 24.77 38.87
C ILE A 560 -28.44 24.72 40.04
N ILE A 561 -29.02 23.56 40.30
CA ILE A 561 -29.99 23.35 41.37
C ILE A 561 -29.52 22.19 42.22
N ASN A 562 -29.30 22.42 43.51
CA ASN A 562 -28.85 21.40 44.46
C ASN A 562 -29.75 21.36 45.69
N LYS A 563 -30.16 20.16 46.12
CA LYS A 563 -30.94 19.99 47.34
C LYS A 563 -30.14 20.40 48.57
N ILE A 564 -30.81 21.07 49.51
CA ILE A 564 -30.26 21.50 50.80
C ILE A 564 -30.31 20.37 51.80
#